data_AF-A0A2I0FC34-F1
#
_entry.id   AF-A0A2I0FC34-F1
#
_cell.length_a   1.000
_cell.length_b   1.000
_cell.length_c   1.000
_cell.angle_alpha   90.00
_cell.angle_beta   90.00
_cell.angle_gamma   90.00
#
_symmetry.space_group_name_H-M   'P 1'
#
loop_
_entity.id
_entity.type
_entity.pdbx_description
1 polymer ?
#
loop_
_entity_poly.entity_id
_entity_poly.type
_entity_poly.pdbx_seq_one_letter_code
_entity_poly.pdbx_strand_id
1 'polypeptide(L)'
;MGMNKTLLSLISAGVISAVCSTSVFANESQESQHDQEYHDADPRNSNFRAAVFASDAGELKLLAGGGASGLTSDISQTIGFAEYYTQSNNARVRAAHFDRFGGAYMDLYRLDEAAGMYTAGYMLPLESDDGTLFFPSLNYTYIDFKTADLSELANSSMAGSPLSVSGFSVSDADIQQTLKGNDAHLGSVNLYAVHPWNETHFSVFNVNLGSSYSGVDMQVANIMWVQGIKTHVADKTINIMLEVKYDAMKLQTEQSNLSDGEERSEEVTVSVGVDYRF
;
A
#
# COMPACT_ATOMS: atom_id res chain seq x y z
N MET A 1 29.86 13.11 3.76
CA MET A 1 28.46 12.70 3.52
C MET A 1 28.47 11.25 3.05
N GLY A 2 28.36 10.32 4.01
CA GLY A 2 28.30 8.89 3.71
C GLY A 2 26.85 8.52 3.44
N MET A 3 26.55 8.16 2.20
CA MET A 3 25.24 7.63 1.82
C MET A 3 25.01 6.33 2.61
N ASN A 4 23.90 6.29 3.36
CA ASN A 4 23.60 5.22 4.31
C ASN A 4 23.47 3.89 3.55
N LYS A 5 24.34 2.91 3.83
CA LYS A 5 24.47 1.66 3.06
C LYS A 5 23.18 0.82 3.04
N THR A 6 22.28 1.08 3.99
CA THR A 6 20.94 0.48 4.10
C THR A 6 19.96 1.00 3.03
N LEU A 7 20.11 2.25 2.59
CA LEU A 7 19.27 2.88 1.56
C LEU A 7 19.55 2.29 0.17
N LEU A 8 20.83 2.02 -0.13
CA LEU A 8 21.25 1.27 -1.32
C LEU A 8 20.74 -0.17 -1.27
N SER A 9 20.71 -0.80 -0.09
CA SER A 9 20.26 -2.19 0.08
C SER A 9 18.78 -2.37 -0.26
N LEU A 10 17.90 -1.47 0.19
CA LEU A 10 16.45 -1.56 -0.07
C LEU A 10 16.09 -1.25 -1.52
N ILE A 11 16.72 -0.23 -2.12
CA ILE A 11 16.56 0.07 -3.55
C ILE A 11 17.14 -1.09 -4.39
N SER A 12 18.27 -1.66 -3.99
CA SER A 12 18.84 -2.82 -4.69
C SER A 12 17.99 -4.09 -4.55
N ALA A 13 17.29 -4.33 -3.42
CA ALA A 13 16.40 -5.48 -3.28
C ALA A 13 15.14 -5.38 -4.16
N GLY A 14 14.59 -4.16 -4.31
CA GLY A 14 13.47 -3.89 -5.24
C GLY A 14 13.88 -3.99 -6.71
N VAL A 15 15.06 -3.48 -7.07
CA VAL A 15 15.62 -3.58 -8.44
C VAL A 15 16.05 -5.02 -8.77
N ILE A 16 16.61 -5.77 -7.81
CA ILE A 16 17.01 -7.17 -8.02
C ILE A 16 15.77 -8.07 -8.17
N SER A 17 14.66 -7.77 -7.51
CA SER A 17 13.39 -8.50 -7.72
C SER A 17 12.81 -8.27 -9.12
N ALA A 18 13.03 -7.08 -9.71
CA ALA A 18 12.65 -6.76 -11.09
C ALA A 18 13.64 -7.29 -12.15
N VAL A 19 14.90 -7.53 -11.78
CA VAL A 19 15.97 -8.01 -12.69
C VAL A 19 16.16 -9.54 -12.62
N CYS A 20 15.70 -10.20 -11.55
CA CYS A 20 15.73 -11.66 -11.43
C CYS A 20 14.54 -12.37 -12.10
N SER A 21 13.60 -11.62 -12.67
CA SER A 21 12.71 -12.13 -13.73
C SER A 21 13.58 -12.31 -14.96
N THR A 22 14.09 -13.52 -15.18
CA THR A 22 14.87 -13.89 -16.36
C THR A 22 14.22 -13.30 -17.61
N SER A 23 14.98 -12.48 -18.33
CA SER A 23 14.64 -11.91 -19.61
C SER A 23 14.28 -13.02 -20.61
N VAL A 24 12.99 -13.33 -20.70
CA VAL A 24 12.41 -13.91 -21.91
C VAL A 24 11.94 -12.72 -22.72
N PHE A 25 12.80 -12.21 -23.59
CA PHE A 25 12.36 -11.42 -24.73
C PHE A 25 11.53 -12.38 -25.61
N ALA A 26 10.22 -12.41 -25.39
CA ALA A 26 9.30 -13.03 -26.32
C ALA A 26 9.24 -12.11 -27.54
N ASN A 27 9.94 -12.56 -28.58
CA ASN A 27 9.97 -12.01 -29.92
C ASN A 27 8.57 -11.61 -30.40
N GLU A 28 8.40 -10.36 -30.83
CA GLU A 28 7.22 -9.89 -31.57
C GLU A 28 7.07 -10.74 -32.85
N SER A 29 6.24 -11.77 -32.79
CA SER A 29 5.67 -12.38 -33.99
C SER A 29 4.58 -13.38 -33.63
N GLN A 30 3.39 -13.12 -34.17
CA GLN A 30 2.23 -14.00 -34.37
C GLN A 30 1.14 -14.01 -33.30
N GLU A 31 0.11 -13.19 -33.59
CA GLU A 31 -1.32 -13.50 -33.47
C GLU A 31 -1.67 -14.69 -32.56
N SER A 32 -1.87 -14.40 -31.29
CA SER A 32 -2.62 -15.27 -30.39
C SER A 32 -3.91 -14.54 -30.03
N GLN A 33 -5.00 -14.96 -30.69
CA GLN A 33 -6.37 -14.50 -30.44
C GLN A 33 -6.83 -14.90 -29.04
N HIS A 34 -6.45 -14.14 -28.01
CA HIS A 34 -7.19 -13.90 -26.77
C HIS A 34 -6.43 -12.91 -25.86
N ASP A 35 -6.00 -11.77 -26.40
CA ASP A 35 -5.51 -10.66 -25.57
C ASP A 35 -6.70 -10.02 -24.85
N GLN A 36 -7.06 -10.53 -23.67
CA GLN A 36 -7.86 -9.75 -22.74
C GLN A 36 -6.98 -8.60 -22.25
N GLU A 37 -7.10 -7.45 -22.90
CA GLU A 37 -6.44 -6.22 -22.45
C GLU A 37 -7.06 -5.82 -21.11
N TYR A 38 -6.31 -6.00 -20.01
CA TYR A 38 -6.74 -5.57 -18.69
C TYR A 38 -6.79 -4.04 -18.64
N HIS A 39 -7.83 -3.51 -17.99
CA HIS A 39 -7.89 -2.08 -17.70
C HIS A 39 -6.64 -1.63 -16.93
N ASP A 40 -6.16 -0.40 -17.15
CA ASP A 40 -4.92 0.12 -16.54
C ASP A 40 -4.92 0.04 -15.00
N ALA A 41 -6.10 0.21 -14.39
CA ALA A 41 -6.29 0.09 -12.94
C ALA A 41 -6.66 -1.33 -12.46
N ASP A 42 -6.79 -2.32 -13.34
CA ASP A 42 -7.01 -3.71 -12.91
C ASP A 42 -5.77 -4.22 -12.14
N PRO A 43 -5.92 -4.76 -10.91
CA PRO A 43 -4.80 -5.31 -10.14
C PRO A 43 -4.08 -6.48 -10.82
N ARG A 44 -4.71 -7.12 -11.81
CA ARG A 44 -4.14 -8.19 -12.63
C ARG A 44 -3.27 -7.66 -13.78
N ASN A 45 -3.34 -6.38 -14.09
CA ASN A 45 -2.60 -5.78 -15.20
C ASN A 45 -1.09 -5.84 -14.89
N SER A 46 -0.38 -6.66 -15.66
CA SER A 46 1.05 -6.93 -15.51
C SER A 46 1.94 -5.95 -16.31
N ASN A 47 1.36 -4.97 -17.00
CA ASN A 47 2.14 -3.99 -17.76
C ASN A 47 3.05 -3.17 -16.83
N PHE A 48 4.23 -2.83 -17.34
CA PHE A 48 5.16 -2.01 -16.60
C PHE A 48 4.60 -0.60 -16.42
N ARG A 49 4.80 -0.05 -15.22
CA ARG A 49 4.34 1.29 -14.88
C ARG A 49 5.29 2.01 -13.95
N ALA A 50 5.27 3.32 -14.05
CA ALA A 50 5.90 4.23 -13.10
C ALA A 50 4.95 5.40 -12.85
N ALA A 51 4.76 5.77 -11.59
CA ALA A 51 3.89 6.87 -11.23
C ALA A 51 4.51 7.77 -10.18
N VAL A 52 4.12 9.04 -10.22
CA VAL A 52 4.46 10.05 -9.22
C VAL A 52 3.18 10.75 -8.80
N PHE A 53 2.95 10.84 -7.50
CA PHE A 53 1.86 11.61 -6.93
C PHE A 53 2.43 12.63 -5.96
N ALA A 54 1.83 13.81 -5.91
CA ALA A 54 2.07 14.82 -4.90
C ALA A 54 0.83 14.94 -4.03
N SER A 55 1.00 14.81 -2.71
CA SER A 55 -0.06 15.06 -1.74
C SER A 55 -0.29 16.54 -1.50
N ASP A 56 -1.40 16.88 -0.87
CA ASP A 56 -1.75 18.22 -0.40
C ASP A 56 -0.79 18.74 0.68
N ALA A 57 -0.13 17.84 1.41
CA ALA A 57 0.99 18.16 2.30
C ALA A 57 2.33 18.36 1.56
N GLY A 58 2.37 18.15 0.23
CA GLY A 58 3.57 18.29 -0.60
C GLY A 58 4.52 17.08 -0.55
N GLU A 59 4.10 15.96 0.04
CA GLU A 59 4.87 14.72 0.01
C GLU A 59 4.74 14.07 -1.38
N LEU A 60 5.87 13.56 -1.88
CA LEU A 60 5.87 12.79 -3.13
C LEU A 60 5.79 11.30 -2.82
N LYS A 61 4.83 10.63 -3.45
CA LYS A 61 4.73 9.17 -3.53
C LYS A 61 5.23 8.74 -4.90
N LEU A 62 6.32 7.98 -4.91
CA LEU A 62 6.90 7.35 -6.11
C LEU A 62 6.42 5.91 -6.16
N LEU A 63 5.92 5.45 -7.31
CA LEU A 63 5.48 4.07 -7.54
C LEU A 63 6.15 3.53 -8.79
N ALA A 64 6.61 2.28 -8.74
CA ALA A 64 7.06 1.57 -9.93
C ALA A 64 6.76 0.08 -9.81
N GLY A 65 6.54 -0.58 -10.95
CA GLY A 65 6.38 -2.02 -10.99
C GLY A 65 5.88 -2.52 -12.32
N GLY A 66 5.46 -3.78 -12.34
CA GLY A 66 5.03 -4.50 -13.53
C GLY A 66 4.92 -5.98 -13.20
N GLY A 67 4.93 -6.81 -14.23
CA GLY A 67 4.63 -8.22 -14.06
C GLY A 67 4.94 -9.07 -15.28
N ALA A 68 4.46 -10.30 -15.21
CA ALA A 68 4.51 -11.27 -16.29
C ALA A 68 3.19 -12.06 -16.33
N SER A 69 2.72 -12.33 -17.54
CA SER A 69 1.64 -13.27 -17.81
C SER A 69 2.18 -14.68 -18.09
N GLY A 70 1.35 -15.70 -17.95
CA GLY A 70 1.69 -17.04 -18.46
C GLY A 70 2.62 -17.90 -17.59
N LEU A 71 2.96 -17.48 -16.36
CA LEU A 71 3.94 -18.20 -15.52
C LEU A 71 3.49 -19.59 -15.07
N THR A 72 2.22 -19.75 -14.73
CA THR A 72 1.66 -21.03 -14.21
C THR A 72 0.56 -21.61 -15.10
N SER A 73 -0.12 -20.75 -15.84
CA SER A 73 -1.14 -21.07 -16.86
C SER A 73 -1.20 -19.95 -17.88
N ASP A 74 -1.76 -20.19 -19.07
CA ASP A 74 -1.89 -19.19 -20.14
C ASP A 74 -2.69 -17.93 -19.72
N ILE A 75 -3.49 -18.04 -18.66
CA ILE A 75 -4.31 -16.96 -18.11
C ILE A 75 -3.74 -16.37 -16.81
N SER A 76 -2.64 -16.93 -16.30
CA SER A 76 -2.04 -16.48 -15.04
C SER A 76 -1.40 -15.10 -15.19
N GLN A 77 -1.52 -14.28 -14.15
CA GLN A 77 -0.91 -12.95 -14.08
C GLN A 77 -0.13 -12.81 -12.78
N THR A 78 1.14 -12.45 -12.88
CA THR A 78 2.01 -12.16 -11.73
C THR A 78 2.44 -10.73 -11.77
N ILE A 79 2.23 -9.99 -10.69
CA ILE A 79 2.42 -8.55 -10.66
C ILE A 79 3.16 -8.16 -9.38
N GLY A 80 4.05 -7.18 -9.47
CA GLY A 80 4.78 -6.62 -8.34
C GLY A 80 4.94 -5.11 -8.46
N PHE A 81 4.77 -4.40 -7.35
CA PHE A 81 4.93 -2.95 -7.25
C PHE A 81 5.68 -2.55 -5.99
N ALA A 82 6.43 -1.46 -6.08
CA ALA A 82 7.04 -0.78 -4.96
C ALA A 82 6.57 0.68 -4.92
N GLU A 83 6.35 1.18 -3.71
CA GLU A 83 6.02 2.57 -3.41
C GLU A 83 7.03 3.12 -2.42
N TYR A 84 7.40 4.39 -2.57
CA TYR A 84 8.25 5.12 -1.64
C TYR A 84 7.72 6.55 -1.43
N TYR A 85 7.69 6.98 -0.18
CA TYR A 85 7.16 8.26 0.25
C TYR A 85 8.33 9.13 0.72
N THR A 86 8.55 10.26 0.04
CA THR A 86 9.83 10.98 0.12
C THR A 86 10.07 11.74 1.43
N GLN A 87 9.01 12.08 2.17
CA GLN A 87 9.15 12.87 3.39
C GLN A 87 9.11 11.96 4.63
N SER A 88 8.12 11.07 4.70
CA SER A 88 7.94 10.09 5.76
C SER A 88 8.93 8.93 5.70
N ASN A 89 9.63 8.74 4.56
CA ASN A 89 10.47 7.58 4.28
C ASN A 89 9.73 6.24 4.36
N ASN A 90 8.40 6.26 4.31
CA ASN A 90 7.60 5.05 4.25
C ASN A 90 7.85 4.34 2.92
N ALA A 91 7.79 3.01 2.95
CA ALA A 91 8.02 2.18 1.77
C ALA A 91 7.06 0.99 1.77
N ARG A 92 6.45 0.70 0.61
CA ARG A 92 5.51 -0.41 0.44
C ARG A 92 5.94 -1.29 -0.70
N VAL A 93 5.84 -2.60 -0.55
CA VAL A 93 6.05 -3.57 -1.63
C VAL A 93 4.85 -4.49 -1.69
N ARG A 94 4.27 -4.63 -2.87
CA ARG A 94 3.13 -5.52 -3.12
C ARG A 94 3.47 -6.49 -4.22
N ALA A 95 3.06 -7.74 -4.05
CA ALA A 95 3.12 -8.75 -5.09
C ALA A 95 1.83 -9.56 -5.10
N ALA A 96 1.35 -9.91 -6.28
CA ALA A 96 0.16 -10.71 -6.45
C ALA A 96 0.35 -11.73 -7.58
N HIS A 97 -0.28 -12.90 -7.42
CA HIS A 97 -0.37 -13.91 -8.46
C HIS A 97 -1.83 -14.33 -8.62
N PHE A 98 -2.37 -14.13 -9.81
CA PHE A 98 -3.73 -14.48 -10.20
C PHE A 98 -3.72 -15.64 -11.17
N ASP A 99 -4.72 -16.51 -11.03
CA ASP A 99 -5.09 -17.56 -11.97
C ASP A 99 -6.64 -17.57 -12.08
N ARG A 100 -7.22 -18.56 -12.75
CA ARG A 100 -8.66 -18.65 -13.05
C ARG A 100 -9.61 -18.46 -11.85
N PHE A 101 -9.16 -18.78 -10.64
CA PHE A 101 -9.98 -18.79 -9.44
C PHE A 101 -9.84 -17.53 -8.58
N GLY A 102 -8.94 -16.62 -8.95
CA GLY A 102 -8.56 -15.47 -8.14
C GLY A 102 -7.06 -15.39 -7.94
N GLY A 103 -6.65 -14.55 -6.99
CA GLY A 103 -5.23 -14.31 -6.76
C GLY A 103 -4.84 -14.15 -5.32
N ALA A 104 -3.72 -14.76 -4.97
CA ALA A 104 -3.05 -14.53 -3.69
C ALA A 104 -2.16 -13.29 -3.82
N TYR A 105 -2.09 -12.50 -2.75
CA TYR A 105 -1.21 -11.35 -2.71
C TYR A 105 -0.53 -11.20 -1.36
N MET A 106 0.63 -10.54 -1.40
CA MET A 106 1.38 -10.10 -0.24
C MET A 106 1.60 -8.60 -0.34
N ASP A 107 1.58 -7.94 0.81
CA ASP A 107 1.79 -6.52 0.94
C ASP A 107 2.60 -6.22 2.19
N LEU A 108 3.76 -5.63 1.98
CA LEU A 108 4.74 -5.30 3.01
C LEU A 108 4.82 -3.79 3.08
N TYR A 109 4.30 -3.20 4.15
CA TYR A 109 4.30 -1.77 4.34
C TYR A 109 5.15 -1.38 5.56
N ARG A 110 6.28 -0.73 5.29
CA ARG A 110 7.14 -0.17 6.32
C ARG A 110 6.75 1.29 6.55
N LEU A 111 6.29 1.56 7.76
CA LEU A 111 6.22 2.90 8.33
C LEU A 111 7.55 3.14 9.06
N ASP A 112 8.32 4.13 8.64
CA ASP A 112 9.76 4.18 8.97
C ASP A 112 10.03 4.21 10.48
N GLU A 113 9.24 4.99 11.23
CA GLU A 113 9.42 5.20 12.67
C GLU A 113 8.30 4.55 13.51
N ALA A 114 7.27 3.98 12.88
CA ALA A 114 6.06 3.54 13.59
C ALA A 114 5.90 2.01 13.65
N ALA A 115 5.88 1.35 12.49
CA ALA A 115 5.56 -0.08 12.43
C ALA A 115 5.98 -0.74 11.11
N GLY A 116 6.13 -2.05 11.13
CA GLY A 116 6.10 -2.90 9.92
C GLY A 116 4.76 -3.62 9.82
N MET A 117 4.10 -3.53 8.67
CA MET A 117 2.84 -4.24 8.39
C MET A 117 3.08 -5.30 7.31
N TYR A 118 2.63 -6.52 7.57
CA TYR A 118 2.84 -7.69 6.74
C TYR A 118 1.49 -8.35 6.46
N THR A 119 0.95 -8.11 5.28
CA THR A 119 -0.37 -8.60 4.88
C THR A 119 -0.22 -9.73 3.86
N ALA A 120 -1.02 -10.77 4.05
CA ALA A 120 -1.29 -11.78 3.03
C ALA A 120 -2.80 -11.90 2.85
N GLY A 121 -3.25 -12.01 1.60
CA GLY A 121 -4.67 -12.11 1.32
C GLY A 121 -4.98 -12.83 0.02
N TYR A 122 -6.27 -13.07 -0.20
CA TYR A 122 -6.78 -13.67 -1.43
C TYR A 122 -7.89 -12.81 -2.00
N MET A 123 -7.78 -12.46 -3.28
CA MET A 123 -8.71 -11.62 -4.03
C MET A 123 -9.48 -12.44 -5.06
N LEU A 124 -10.77 -12.13 -5.21
CA LEU A 124 -11.63 -12.74 -6.21
C LEU A 124 -11.99 -11.73 -7.30
N PRO A 125 -11.57 -11.91 -8.56
CA PRO A 125 -11.97 -11.04 -9.65
C PRO A 125 -13.41 -11.35 -10.05
N LEU A 126 -14.27 -10.34 -9.96
CA LEU A 126 -15.67 -10.38 -10.38
C LEU A 126 -15.88 -9.26 -11.40
N GLU A 127 -16.67 -9.52 -12.42
CA GLU A 127 -17.00 -8.56 -13.46
C GLU A 127 -18.53 -8.46 -13.55
N SER A 128 -19.05 -7.24 -13.61
CA SER A 128 -20.46 -6.98 -13.88
C SER A 128 -20.71 -6.70 -15.36
N ASP A 129 -21.97 -6.83 -15.77
CA ASP A 129 -22.41 -6.64 -17.16
C ASP A 129 -22.09 -5.24 -17.73
N ASP A 130 -21.91 -4.23 -16.86
CA ASP A 130 -21.54 -2.86 -17.23
C ASP A 130 -20.02 -2.63 -17.33
N GLY A 131 -19.21 -3.68 -17.17
CA GLY A 131 -17.75 -3.62 -17.22
C GLY A 131 -17.07 -3.20 -15.92
N THR A 132 -17.82 -3.01 -14.82
CA THR A 132 -17.22 -2.78 -13.51
C THR A 132 -16.50 -4.04 -13.03
N LEU A 133 -15.27 -3.87 -12.58
CA LEU A 133 -14.48 -4.95 -11.99
C LEU A 133 -14.47 -4.79 -10.48
N PHE A 134 -14.77 -5.87 -9.75
CA PHE A 134 -14.70 -5.94 -8.30
C PHE A 134 -13.69 -7.00 -7.87
N PHE A 135 -12.94 -6.68 -6.82
CA PHE A 135 -11.93 -7.54 -6.23
C PHE A 135 -12.12 -7.54 -4.71
N PRO A 136 -13.18 -8.19 -4.20
CA PRO A 136 -13.29 -8.47 -2.77
C PRO A 136 -12.14 -9.36 -2.32
N SER A 137 -11.63 -9.11 -1.14
CA SER A 137 -10.54 -9.87 -0.56
C SER A 137 -10.66 -10.06 0.96
N LEU A 138 -10.10 -11.17 1.42
CA LEU A 138 -9.92 -11.49 2.83
C LEU A 138 -8.44 -11.50 3.13
N ASN A 139 -8.03 -10.79 4.18
CA ASN A 139 -6.62 -10.55 4.44
C ASN A 139 -6.30 -10.74 5.92
N TYR A 140 -5.16 -11.38 6.16
CA TYR A 140 -4.49 -11.44 7.44
C TYR A 140 -3.34 -10.44 7.43
N THR A 141 -3.23 -9.63 8.47
CA THR A 141 -2.14 -8.66 8.63
C THR A 141 -1.48 -8.86 9.99
N TYR A 142 -0.16 -9.03 9.97
CA TYR A 142 0.68 -8.91 11.16
C TYR A 142 1.27 -7.50 11.22
N ILE A 143 1.20 -6.85 12.38
CA ILE A 143 1.79 -5.54 12.63
C ILE A 143 2.84 -5.70 13.72
N ASP A 144 4.04 -5.21 13.44
CA ASP A 144 5.17 -5.14 14.36
C ASP A 144 5.43 -3.67 14.70
N PHE A 145 5.10 -3.27 15.92
CA PHE A 145 5.27 -1.90 16.39
C PHE A 145 6.73 -1.65 16.77
N LYS A 146 7.32 -0.60 16.20
CA LYS A 146 8.69 -0.17 16.51
C LYS A 146 8.68 0.66 17.79
N THR A 147 8.36 0.04 18.91
CA THR A 147 8.16 0.71 20.20
C THR A 147 9.40 1.46 20.70
N ALA A 148 10.60 0.99 20.36
CA ALA A 148 11.85 1.72 20.60
C ALA A 148 11.92 3.03 19.78
N ASP A 149 11.66 2.98 18.47
CA ASP A 149 11.69 4.16 17.60
C ASP A 149 10.57 5.16 17.97
N LEU A 150 9.38 4.66 18.33
CA LEU A 150 8.29 5.47 18.87
C LEU A 150 8.69 6.18 20.17
N SER A 151 9.43 5.51 21.06
CA SER A 151 9.94 6.12 22.29
C SER A 151 10.98 7.22 21.99
N GLU A 152 11.86 7.02 20.99
CA GLU A 152 12.83 8.02 20.56
C GLU A 152 12.13 9.24 19.93
N LEU A 153 11.10 9.02 19.12
CA LEU A 153 10.27 10.08 18.53
C LEU A 153 9.51 10.90 19.61
N ALA A 154 8.92 10.23 20.60
CA ALA A 154 8.26 10.90 21.72
C ALA A 154 9.25 11.75 22.54
N ASN A 155 10.46 11.24 22.78
CA ASN A 155 11.48 11.98 23.53
C ASN A 155 12.10 13.14 22.72
N SER A 156 12.26 12.98 21.40
CA SER A 156 12.81 14.03 20.52
C SER A 156 11.82 15.16 20.27
N SER A 157 10.53 14.88 20.15
CA SER A 157 9.47 15.89 20.07
C SER A 157 9.31 16.71 21.36
N MET A 158 9.68 16.14 22.51
CA MET A 158 9.77 16.86 23.78
C MET A 158 11.01 17.75 23.93
N ALA A 159 12.09 17.50 23.17
CA ALA A 159 13.39 18.17 23.32
C ALA A 159 13.41 19.66 22.88
N GLY A 160 12.27 20.25 22.53
CA GLY A 160 12.12 21.67 22.21
C GLY A 160 10.82 22.32 22.71
N SER A 161 10.02 21.61 23.50
CA SER A 161 8.74 22.12 24.01
C SER A 161 8.96 22.96 25.28
N PRO A 162 8.27 24.10 25.48
CA PRO A 162 8.25 24.81 26.76
C PRO A 162 7.68 23.98 27.93
N LEU A 163 7.11 22.80 27.62
CA LEU A 163 6.72 21.75 28.57
C LEU A 163 7.80 20.68 28.80
N SER A 164 9.06 20.88 28.36
CA SER A 164 10.17 19.98 28.67
C SER A 164 10.50 20.05 30.16
N VAL A 165 9.66 19.43 30.99
CA VAL A 165 9.95 19.21 32.40
C VAL A 165 11.02 18.14 32.44
N SER A 166 12.25 18.57 32.75
CA SER A 166 13.41 17.71 32.97
C SER A 166 13.04 16.56 33.93
N GLY A 167 12.85 15.35 33.41
CA GLY A 167 12.60 14.15 34.23
C GLY A 167 11.55 13.18 33.69
N PHE A 168 10.76 13.54 32.68
CA PHE A 168 9.88 12.58 32.00
C PHE A 168 10.55 12.10 30.70
N SER A 169 11.02 10.86 30.70
CA SER A 169 11.44 10.14 29.49
C SER A 169 10.44 9.02 29.23
N VAL A 170 9.90 8.95 28.02
CA VAL A 170 9.06 7.82 27.60
C VAL A 170 9.98 6.68 27.21
N SER A 171 9.89 5.54 27.91
CA SER A 171 10.63 4.33 27.57
C SER A 171 9.84 3.44 26.62
N ASP A 172 10.53 2.52 25.96
CA ASP A 172 9.92 1.43 25.18
C ASP A 172 8.87 0.65 26.01
N ALA A 173 9.17 0.36 27.28
CA ALA A 173 8.25 -0.32 28.18
C ALA A 173 6.97 0.49 28.46
N ASP A 174 7.05 1.81 28.52
CA ASP A 174 5.88 2.68 28.70
C ASP A 174 4.98 2.62 27.45
N ILE A 175 5.56 2.63 26.25
CA ILE A 175 4.82 2.47 24.99
C ILE A 175 4.14 1.09 24.93
N GLN A 176 4.87 0.02 25.24
CA GLN A 176 4.31 -1.34 25.26
C GLN A 176 3.18 -1.48 26.28
N GLN A 177 3.31 -0.85 27.45
CA GLN A 177 2.26 -0.86 28.46
C GLN A 177 1.01 -0.11 27.98
N THR A 178 1.17 1.06 27.34
CA THR A 178 0.05 1.82 26.77
C THR A 178 -0.67 1.05 25.67
N LEU A 179 0.07 0.38 24.78
CA LEU A 179 -0.48 -0.40 23.67
C LEU A 179 -0.97 -1.80 24.09
N LYS A 180 -0.60 -2.28 25.29
CA LYS A 180 -0.79 -3.67 25.76
C LYS A 180 -0.07 -4.71 24.88
N GLY A 181 1.06 -4.33 24.29
CA GLY A 181 1.87 -5.20 23.44
C GLY A 181 2.75 -4.41 22.47
N ASN A 182 3.52 -5.14 21.69
CA ASN A 182 4.36 -4.61 20.60
C ASN A 182 4.00 -5.21 19.24
N ASP A 183 2.96 -6.04 19.16
CA ASP A 183 2.48 -6.62 17.92
C ASP A 183 0.94 -6.70 17.87
N ALA A 184 0.40 -6.84 16.66
CA ALA A 184 -1.01 -7.13 16.46
C ALA A 184 -1.26 -8.08 15.30
N HIS A 185 -2.31 -8.89 15.43
CA HIS A 185 -2.80 -9.80 14.40
C HIS A 185 -4.20 -9.38 13.98
N LEU A 186 -4.36 -8.93 12.75
CA LEU A 186 -5.61 -8.41 12.22
C LEU A 186 -6.21 -9.31 11.16
N GLY A 187 -7.53 -9.47 11.22
CA GLY A 187 -8.35 -9.93 10.12
C GLY A 187 -9.00 -8.73 9.44
N SER A 188 -9.02 -8.70 8.12
CA SER A 188 -9.62 -7.61 7.35
C SER A 188 -10.36 -8.10 6.12
N VAL A 189 -11.37 -7.32 5.73
CA VAL A 189 -12.08 -7.42 4.47
C VAL A 189 -11.75 -6.20 3.64
N ASN A 190 -11.48 -6.41 2.36
CA ASN A 190 -11.24 -5.32 1.43
C ASN A 190 -12.10 -5.47 0.18
N LEU A 191 -12.54 -4.35 -0.37
CA LEU A 191 -13.21 -4.27 -1.67
C LEU A 191 -12.46 -3.25 -2.52
N TYR A 192 -11.79 -3.73 -3.57
CA TYR A 192 -11.27 -2.88 -4.64
C TYR A 192 -12.21 -2.95 -5.83
N ALA A 193 -12.57 -1.82 -6.41
CA ALA A 193 -13.46 -1.73 -7.57
C ALA A 193 -12.92 -0.75 -8.60
N VAL A 194 -13.05 -1.12 -9.88
CA VAL A 194 -12.71 -0.26 -11.03
C VAL A 194 -13.93 -0.12 -11.89
N HIS A 195 -14.37 1.11 -12.10
CA HIS A 195 -15.48 1.42 -12.97
C HIS A 195 -15.00 2.28 -14.15
N PRO A 196 -14.95 1.72 -15.38
CA PRO A 196 -14.70 2.50 -16.58
C PRO A 196 -15.97 3.25 -16.98
N TRP A 197 -15.95 4.58 -16.94
CA TRP A 197 -17.08 5.40 -17.42
C TRP A 197 -17.11 5.48 -18.95
N ASN A 198 -15.94 5.41 -19.57
CA ASN A 198 -15.70 5.34 -21.01
C ASN A 198 -14.22 4.99 -21.25
N GLU A 199 -13.77 5.00 -22.51
CA GLU A 199 -12.38 4.71 -22.90
C GLU A 199 -11.33 5.65 -22.27
N THR A 200 -11.75 6.86 -21.86
CA THR A 200 -10.86 7.92 -21.34
C THR A 200 -10.98 8.07 -19.82
N HIS A 201 -12.14 7.83 -19.22
CA HIS A 201 -12.39 8.14 -17.81
C HIS A 201 -12.73 6.89 -17.02
N PHE A 202 -12.14 6.76 -15.85
CA PHE A 202 -12.43 5.67 -14.93
C PHE A 202 -12.39 6.14 -13.48
N SER A 203 -13.07 5.41 -12.61
CA SER A 203 -12.93 5.58 -11.17
C SER A 203 -12.43 4.29 -10.53
N VAL A 204 -11.64 4.45 -9.48
CA VAL A 204 -11.26 3.35 -8.58
C VAL A 204 -11.83 3.65 -7.21
N PHE A 205 -12.35 2.62 -6.56
CA PHE A 205 -12.76 2.67 -5.17
C PHE A 205 -12.07 1.54 -4.41
N ASN A 206 -11.54 1.84 -3.24
CA ASN A 206 -10.97 0.84 -2.36
C ASN A 206 -11.44 1.09 -0.93
N VAL A 207 -11.96 0.05 -0.27
CA VAL A 207 -12.33 0.09 1.14
C VAL A 207 -11.74 -1.11 1.82
N ASN A 208 -10.95 -0.89 2.86
CA ASN A 208 -10.40 -1.91 3.71
C ASN A 208 -10.85 -1.67 5.16
N LEU A 209 -11.49 -2.66 5.76
CA LEU A 209 -11.97 -2.62 7.13
C LEU A 209 -11.41 -3.83 7.87
N GLY A 210 -10.86 -3.63 9.05
CA GLY A 210 -10.28 -4.72 9.82
C GLY A 210 -10.21 -4.45 11.30
N SER A 211 -10.01 -5.53 12.06
CA SER A 211 -9.81 -5.47 13.50
C SER A 211 -8.80 -6.52 13.93
N SER A 212 -8.08 -6.23 15.01
CA SER A 212 -7.24 -7.22 15.68
C SER A 212 -8.09 -8.32 16.32
N TYR A 213 -7.56 -9.55 16.32
CA TYR A 213 -8.09 -10.66 17.12
C TYR A 213 -7.07 -11.19 18.14
N SER A 214 -5.83 -10.68 18.09
CA SER A 214 -4.76 -10.97 19.04
C SER A 214 -3.73 -9.83 19.04
N GLY A 215 -3.02 -9.64 20.15
CA GLY A 215 -2.05 -8.55 20.35
C GLY A 215 -2.72 -7.23 20.74
N VAL A 216 -2.14 -6.10 20.32
CA VAL A 216 -2.69 -4.75 20.52
C VAL A 216 -4.10 -4.67 19.93
N ASP A 217 -5.07 -4.23 20.73
CA ASP A 217 -6.46 -4.10 20.33
C ASP A 217 -6.66 -2.87 19.44
N MET A 218 -7.00 -3.09 18.18
CA MET A 218 -7.11 -2.07 17.17
C MET A 218 -8.19 -2.33 16.12
N GLN A 219 -8.67 -1.24 15.55
CA GLN A 219 -9.56 -1.23 14.39
C GLN A 219 -8.99 -0.30 13.33
N VAL A 220 -9.09 -0.73 12.07
CA VAL A 220 -8.60 0.03 10.91
C VAL A 220 -9.71 0.20 9.89
N ALA A 221 -9.79 1.38 9.32
CA ALA A 221 -10.62 1.69 8.17
C ALA A 221 -9.80 2.56 7.20
N ASN A 222 -9.57 2.04 6.00
CA ASN A 222 -8.97 2.79 4.89
C ASN A 222 -10.00 2.88 3.77
N ILE A 223 -10.21 4.09 3.26
CA ILE A 223 -11.07 4.37 2.12
C ILE A 223 -10.25 5.17 1.12
N MET A 224 -10.24 4.74 -0.13
CA MET A 224 -9.60 5.44 -1.24
C MET A 224 -10.58 5.57 -2.38
N TRP A 225 -10.62 6.76 -2.97
CA TRP A 225 -11.26 7.01 -4.25
C TRP A 225 -10.25 7.64 -5.20
N VAL A 226 -10.23 7.17 -6.45
CA VAL A 226 -9.42 7.75 -7.51
C VAL A 226 -10.31 8.08 -8.69
N GLN A 227 -10.15 9.29 -9.22
CA GLN A 227 -10.64 9.65 -10.54
C GLN A 227 -9.46 9.68 -11.51
N GLY A 228 -9.52 8.84 -12.54
CA GLY A 228 -8.51 8.74 -13.59
C GLY A 228 -8.98 9.29 -14.93
N ILE A 229 -8.03 9.87 -15.66
CA ILE A 229 -8.16 10.28 -17.06
C ILE A 229 -7.00 9.66 -17.83
N LYS A 230 -7.31 8.74 -18.74
CA LYS A 230 -6.39 8.12 -19.69
C LYS A 230 -6.16 9.07 -20.87
N THR A 231 -4.90 9.34 -21.17
CA THR A 231 -4.49 10.18 -22.30
C THR A 231 -3.31 9.56 -23.02
N HIS A 232 -3.07 10.00 -24.24
CA HIS A 232 -1.96 9.53 -25.07
C HIS A 232 -1.03 10.69 -25.38
N VAL A 233 0.26 10.50 -25.08
CA VAL A 233 1.33 11.43 -25.47
C VAL A 233 2.29 10.65 -26.35
N ALA A 234 2.30 11.00 -27.64
CA ALA A 234 2.96 10.21 -28.69
C ALA A 234 2.45 8.76 -28.70
N ASP A 235 3.34 7.77 -28.57
CA ASP A 235 3.04 6.33 -28.52
C ASP A 235 2.80 5.81 -27.09
N LYS A 236 2.73 6.70 -26.08
CA LYS A 236 2.63 6.32 -24.67
C LYS A 236 1.28 6.65 -24.06
N THR A 237 0.76 5.69 -23.30
CA THR A 237 -0.42 5.84 -22.46
C THR A 237 -0.03 6.45 -21.12
N ILE A 238 -0.74 7.49 -20.73
CA ILE A 238 -0.54 8.21 -19.46
C ILE A 238 -1.90 8.33 -18.76
N ASN A 239 -1.94 8.03 -17.47
CA ASN A 239 -3.09 8.30 -16.62
C ASN A 239 -2.82 9.49 -15.72
N ILE A 240 -3.67 10.51 -15.79
CA ILE A 240 -3.71 11.61 -14.83
C ILE A 240 -4.74 11.24 -13.77
N MET A 241 -4.36 11.29 -12.50
CA MET A 241 -5.18 10.81 -11.40
C MET A 241 -5.32 11.84 -10.29
N LEU A 242 -6.55 11.98 -9.80
CA LEU A 242 -6.87 12.59 -8.51
C LEU A 242 -7.20 11.45 -7.53
N GLU A 243 -6.45 11.34 -6.45
CA GLU A 243 -6.61 10.35 -5.38
C GLU A 243 -7.07 11.07 -4.11
N VAL A 244 -8.11 10.57 -3.46
CA VAL A 244 -8.55 10.98 -2.13
C VAL A 244 -8.51 9.76 -1.24
N LYS A 245 -7.83 9.87 -0.11
CA LYS A 245 -7.70 8.81 0.90
C LYS A 245 -8.20 9.30 2.23
N TYR A 246 -8.83 8.39 2.96
CA TYR A 246 -9.19 8.54 4.35
C TYR A 246 -8.68 7.31 5.09
N ASP A 247 -7.82 7.55 6.06
CA ASP A 247 -7.24 6.54 6.93
C ASP A 247 -7.73 6.80 8.35
N ALA A 248 -8.30 5.79 8.97
CA ALA A 248 -8.71 5.82 10.37
C ALA A 248 -8.18 4.59 11.10
N MET A 249 -7.57 4.84 12.25
CA MET A 249 -7.08 3.82 13.15
C MET A 249 -7.58 4.14 14.56
N LYS A 250 -8.13 3.14 15.22
CA LYS A 250 -8.51 3.21 16.62
C LYS A 250 -7.68 2.19 17.39
N LEU A 251 -7.05 2.63 18.48
CA LEU A 251 -6.28 1.81 19.41
C LEU A 251 -6.95 1.86 20.78
N GLN A 252 -7.15 0.70 21.40
CA GLN A 252 -7.61 0.63 22.78
C GLN A 252 -6.40 0.70 23.72
N THR A 253 -6.35 1.72 24.57
CA THR A 253 -5.22 1.93 25.50
C THR A 253 -5.65 1.69 26.95
N GLU A 254 -4.69 1.56 27.87
CA GLU A 254 -4.98 1.73 29.30
C GLU A 254 -5.01 3.20 29.68
N GLN A 255 -5.97 3.61 30.52
CA GLN A 255 -5.78 4.82 31.31
C GLN A 255 -6.03 4.56 32.80
N SER A 256 -5.07 4.99 33.61
CA SER A 256 -5.09 4.89 35.06
C SER A 256 -6.33 5.59 35.66
N ASN A 257 -7.11 4.82 36.42
CA ASN A 257 -8.08 5.22 37.45
C ASN A 257 -9.28 6.14 37.12
N LEU A 258 -9.50 6.68 35.92
CA LEU A 258 -10.70 7.55 35.69
C LEU A 258 -11.47 7.44 34.36
N SER A 259 -11.04 6.68 33.33
CA SER A 259 -11.88 6.29 32.16
C SER A 259 -11.14 5.24 31.32
N ASP A 260 -11.84 4.43 30.53
CA ASP A 260 -11.22 3.69 29.42
C ASP A 260 -10.65 4.69 28.40
N GLY A 261 -9.36 4.55 28.06
CA GLY A 261 -8.69 5.38 27.05
C GLY A 261 -8.89 4.80 25.66
N GLU A 262 -9.37 5.61 24.73
CA GLU A 262 -9.39 5.30 23.29
C GLU A 262 -8.54 6.33 22.58
N GLU A 263 -7.52 5.88 21.84
CA GLU A 263 -6.73 6.73 20.95
C GLU A 263 -7.23 6.54 19.51
N ARG A 264 -7.55 7.64 18.84
CA ARG A 264 -8.06 7.64 17.46
C ARG A 264 -7.19 8.53 16.60
N SER A 265 -6.66 7.95 15.54
CA SER A 265 -5.94 8.67 14.49
C SER A 265 -6.78 8.67 13.23
N GLU A 266 -6.97 9.85 12.63
CA GLU A 266 -7.67 10.01 11.38
C GLU A 266 -6.91 10.97 10.47
N GLU A 267 -6.77 10.59 9.22
CA GLU A 267 -6.08 11.38 8.22
C GLU A 267 -6.88 11.38 6.92
N VAL A 268 -7.00 12.55 6.30
CA VAL A 268 -7.48 12.70 4.93
C VAL A 268 -6.32 13.21 4.11
N THR A 269 -5.99 12.50 3.03
CA THR A 269 -4.94 12.91 2.09
C THR A 269 -5.56 13.09 0.71
N VAL A 270 -5.24 14.20 0.05
CA VAL A 270 -5.60 14.43 -1.34
C VAL A 270 -4.32 14.46 -2.16
N SER A 271 -4.27 13.73 -3.26
CA SER A 271 -3.09 13.64 -4.10
C SER A 271 -3.43 13.76 -5.58
N VAL A 272 -2.56 14.43 -6.34
CA VAL A 272 -2.63 14.44 -7.81
C VAL A 272 -1.38 13.78 -8.34
N GLY A 273 -1.54 12.91 -9.32
CA GLY A 273 -0.41 12.17 -9.88
C GLY A 273 -0.54 11.83 -11.35
N VAL A 274 0.58 11.41 -11.90
CA VAL A 274 0.72 10.94 -13.27
C VAL A 274 1.31 9.54 -13.23
N ASP A 275 0.70 8.64 -14.00
CA ASP A 275 1.08 7.24 -14.13
C ASP A 275 1.37 6.92 -15.59
N TYR A 276 2.62 6.55 -15.84
CA TYR A 276 3.16 6.20 -17.14
C TYR A 276 3.09 4.69 -17.33
N ARG A 277 2.58 4.25 -18.48
CA ARG A 277 2.50 2.84 -18.86
C ARG A 277 3.42 2.53 -20.03
N PHE A 278 4.09 1.37 -19.96
CA PHE A 278 5.07 0.90 -20.94
C PHE A 278 4.64 -0.43 -21.55
#